data_AF-A0AA88EB57-F1
#
_entry.id   AF-A0AA88EB57-F1
#
_cell.length_a   1.000
_cell.length_b   1.000
_cell.length_c   1.000
_cell.angle_alpha   90.00
_cell.angle_beta   90.00
_cell.angle_gamma   90.00
#
_symmetry.space_group_name_H-M   'P 1'
#
loop_
_entity.id
_entity.type
_entity.pdbx_description
1 polymer ?
#
loop_
_entity_poly.entity_id
_entity_poly.type
_entity_poly.pdbx_seq_one_letter_code
_entity_poly.pdbx_strand_id
1 'polypeptide(L)'
;MLSGEVINVRTAAQHYPANALRRMMFSTRYFGKGVEDGGPGFEEEEHVSSFFTMLKYIYAFSVSNYLPWLRGLDLDGHQKRVRDAVEVVNKYHDPILNDRILQWREGKKTELEDVLDILISLQRFQRQPTVV
;
A
#
# COMPACT_ATOMS: atom_id res chain seq x y z
N MET A 1 -22.61 20.89 -25.83
CA MET A 1 -21.14 20.98 -26.02
C MET A 1 -20.50 20.21 -24.88
N LEU A 2 -19.80 19.12 -25.16
CA LEU A 2 -18.95 18.48 -24.16
C LEU A 2 -17.76 19.43 -23.96
N SER A 3 -17.75 20.16 -22.85
CA SER A 3 -16.59 20.96 -22.44
C SER A 3 -15.45 19.97 -22.17
N GLY A 4 -14.39 20.00 -22.99
CA GLY A 4 -13.24 19.15 -22.80
C GLY A 4 -12.41 19.64 -21.63
N GLU A 5 -12.46 18.95 -20.50
CA GLU A 5 -11.59 19.21 -19.35
C GLU A 5 -10.19 18.64 -19.62
N VAL A 6 -9.14 19.37 -19.23
CA VAL A 6 -7.76 18.90 -19.37
C VAL A 6 -7.48 17.87 -18.29
N ILE A 7 -7.32 16.61 -18.67
CA ILE A 7 -7.07 15.50 -17.74
C ILE A 7 -5.58 15.20 -17.63
N ASN A 8 -5.06 15.10 -16.41
CA ASN A 8 -3.72 14.59 -16.17
C ASN A 8 -3.69 13.06 -16.32
N VAL A 9 -3.27 12.59 -17.50
CA VAL A 9 -3.21 11.15 -17.83
C VAL A 9 -2.28 10.39 -16.88
N ARG A 10 -1.22 11.02 -16.35
CA ARG A 10 -0.34 10.39 -15.36
C ARG A 10 -1.14 10.03 -14.10
N THR A 11 -1.88 10.98 -13.55
CA THR A 11 -2.70 10.75 -12.35
C THR A 11 -3.71 9.63 -12.60
N ALA A 12 -4.45 9.67 -13.72
CA ALA A 12 -5.41 8.62 -14.06
C ALA A 12 -4.75 7.23 -14.17
N ALA A 13 -3.62 7.14 -14.86
CA ALA A 13 -2.89 5.89 -15.07
C ALA A 13 -2.26 5.34 -13.78
N GLN A 14 -1.90 6.19 -12.82
CA GLN A 14 -1.35 5.79 -11.53
C GLN A 14 -2.44 5.32 -10.55
N HIS A 15 -3.54 6.06 -10.49
CA HIS A 15 -4.61 5.80 -9.51
C HIS A 15 -5.47 4.59 -9.87
N TYR A 16 -5.71 4.31 -11.16
CA TYR A 16 -6.49 3.15 -11.57
C TYR A 16 -5.93 1.80 -11.02
N PRO A 17 -4.68 1.41 -11.32
CA PRO A 17 -4.12 0.16 -10.82
C PRO A 17 -3.95 0.18 -9.30
N ALA A 18 -3.62 1.32 -8.69
CA ALA A 18 -3.50 1.44 -7.24
C ALA A 18 -4.84 1.17 -6.53
N ASN A 19 -5.94 1.69 -7.09
CA ASN A 19 -7.28 1.43 -6.57
C ASN A 19 -7.71 -0.03 -6.76
N ALA A 20 -7.40 -0.62 -7.93
CA ALA A 20 -7.66 -2.03 -8.17
C ALA A 20 -6.91 -2.93 -7.16
N LEU A 21 -5.63 -2.64 -6.90
CA LEU A 21 -4.82 -3.34 -5.91
C LEU A 21 -5.37 -3.17 -4.50
N ARG A 22 -5.74 -1.95 -4.09
CA ARG A 22 -6.33 -1.70 -2.77
C ARG A 22 -7.62 -2.51 -2.55
N ARG A 23 -8.49 -2.53 -3.56
CA ARG A 23 -9.75 -3.29 -3.50
C ARG A 23 -9.50 -4.81 -3.46
N MET A 24 -8.50 -5.31 -4.18
CA MET A 24 -8.12 -6.73 -4.13
C MET A 24 -7.49 -7.12 -2.79
N MET A 25 -6.65 -6.25 -2.22
CA MET A 25 -5.91 -6.53 -1.00
C MET A 25 -6.76 -6.42 0.26
N PHE A 26 -7.66 -5.43 0.31
CA PHE A 26 -8.33 -5.02 1.55
C PHE A 26 -9.85 -4.87 1.41
N SER A 27 -10.42 -5.21 0.25
CA SER A 27 -11.83 -4.92 -0.07
C SER A 27 -12.24 -3.47 0.19
N THR A 28 -11.27 -2.56 0.15
CA THR A 28 -11.41 -1.16 0.55
C THR A 28 -11.33 -0.26 -0.68
N ARG A 29 -12.28 0.66 -0.81
CA ARG A 29 -12.33 1.62 -1.93
C ARG A 29 -11.53 2.88 -1.63
N TYR A 30 -11.74 3.46 -0.45
CA TYR A 30 -11.08 4.69 0.01
C TYR A 30 -10.50 4.47 1.41
N PHE A 31 -9.36 5.08 1.71
CA PHE A 31 -8.81 5.14 3.06
C PHE A 31 -9.49 6.23 3.89
N GLY A 32 -9.87 7.33 3.25
CA GLY A 32 -10.58 8.45 3.86
C GLY A 32 -12.07 8.47 3.54
N LYS A 33 -12.69 9.66 3.68
CA LYS A 33 -14.10 9.88 3.33
C LYS A 33 -14.37 9.89 1.81
N GLY A 34 -13.31 9.95 1.00
CA GLY A 34 -13.40 10.19 -0.43
C GLY A 34 -13.86 11.62 -0.75
N VAL A 35 -14.11 11.87 -2.03
CA VAL A 35 -14.62 13.14 -2.56
C VAL A 35 -15.95 12.92 -3.27
N GLU A 36 -16.80 13.95 -3.34
CA GLU A 36 -18.18 13.86 -3.86
C GLU A 36 -18.24 13.36 -5.31
N ASP A 37 -17.23 13.69 -6.12
CA ASP A 37 -17.08 13.27 -7.51
C ASP A 37 -16.56 11.83 -7.67
N GLY A 38 -16.22 11.15 -6.56
CA GLY A 38 -15.65 9.82 -6.54
C GLY A 38 -14.17 9.74 -6.95
N GLY A 39 -13.51 10.88 -7.15
CA GLY A 39 -12.08 11.00 -7.40
C GLY A 39 -11.21 10.58 -6.20
N PRO A 40 -9.87 10.65 -6.34
CA PRO A 40 -8.97 10.42 -5.21
C PRO A 40 -9.07 11.59 -4.22
N GLY A 41 -9.25 11.27 -2.94
CA GLY A 41 -9.09 12.24 -1.86
C GLY A 41 -7.62 12.43 -1.51
N PHE A 42 -7.37 13.28 -0.51
CA PHE A 42 -6.02 13.55 -0.01
C PHE A 42 -5.29 12.25 0.38
N GLU A 43 -5.98 11.33 1.06
CA GLU A 43 -5.41 10.06 1.50
C GLU A 43 -5.01 9.15 0.34
N GLU A 44 -5.82 9.10 -0.73
CA GLU A 44 -5.47 8.34 -1.92
C GLU A 44 -4.31 8.95 -2.68
N GLU A 45 -4.23 10.27 -2.78
CA GLU A 45 -3.10 10.96 -3.40
C GLU A 45 -1.80 10.77 -2.61
N GLU A 46 -1.85 10.92 -1.28
CA GLU A 46 -0.70 10.75 -0.39
C GLU A 46 -0.18 9.30 -0.46
N HIS A 47 -1.08 8.31 -0.44
CA HIS A 47 -0.73 6.89 -0.58
C HIS A 47 -0.13 6.55 -1.95
N VAL A 48 -0.79 6.94 -3.05
CA VAL A 48 -0.34 6.62 -4.42
C VAL A 48 0.98 7.30 -4.73
N SER A 49 1.15 8.57 -4.35
CA SER A 49 2.41 9.31 -4.52
C SER A 49 3.57 8.63 -3.77
N SER A 50 3.33 8.16 -2.55
CA SER A 50 4.34 7.45 -1.75
C SER A 50 4.69 6.09 -2.37
N PHE A 51 3.70 5.36 -2.87
CA PHE A 51 3.93 4.10 -3.58
C PHE A 51 4.80 4.30 -4.84
N PHE A 52 4.52 5.34 -5.64
CA PHE A 52 5.34 5.68 -6.80
C PHE A 52 6.72 6.22 -6.41
N THR A 53 6.86 6.84 -5.24
CA THR A 53 8.16 7.22 -4.68
C THR A 53 9.00 5.98 -4.38
N MET A 54 8.43 4.96 -3.75
CA MET A 54 9.10 3.68 -3.55
C MET A 54 9.53 3.05 -4.89
N LEU A 55 8.62 2.97 -5.87
CA LEU A 55 8.93 2.44 -7.21
C LEU A 55 10.07 3.20 -7.89
N LYS A 56 10.06 4.53 -7.81
CA LYS A 56 11.11 5.39 -8.37
C LYS A 56 12.48 5.03 -7.80
N TYR A 57 12.58 4.83 -6.48
CA TYR A 57 13.86 4.56 -5.82
C TYR A 57 14.31 3.10 -5.89
N ILE A 58 13.39 2.15 -6.10
CA ILE A 58 13.77 0.76 -6.41
C ILE A 58 14.61 0.69 -7.70
N TYR A 59 14.27 1.50 -8.70
CA TYR A 59 14.97 1.54 -9.98
C TYR A 59 16.04 2.65 -10.08
N ALA A 60 16.28 3.39 -9.00
CA ALA A 60 17.25 4.47 -9.01
C ALA A 60 18.67 3.93 -8.88
N PHE A 61 19.60 4.49 -9.68
CA PHE A 61 21.03 4.25 -9.50
C PHE A 61 21.47 4.73 -8.12
N SER A 62 22.13 3.88 -7.34
CA SER A 62 22.78 4.29 -6.10
C SER A 62 24.20 3.78 -6.06
N VAL A 63 25.13 4.65 -5.66
CA VAL A 63 26.55 4.28 -5.48
C VAL A 63 26.68 3.20 -4.40
N SER A 64 25.81 3.25 -3.38
CA SER A 64 25.78 2.27 -2.29
C SER A 64 25.41 0.84 -2.71
N ASN A 65 24.82 0.68 -3.90
CA ASN A 65 24.55 -0.65 -4.46
C ASN A 65 25.84 -1.33 -4.96
N TYR A 66 26.85 -0.55 -5.32
CA TYR A 66 28.14 -1.04 -5.83
C TYR A 66 29.24 -1.01 -4.77
N LEU A 67 29.16 -0.07 -3.83
CA LEU A 67 30.12 0.12 -2.73
C LEU A 67 29.39 -0.02 -1.39
N PRO A 68 29.18 -1.24 -0.87
CA PRO A 68 28.30 -1.49 0.27
C PRO A 68 28.68 -0.75 1.57
N TRP A 69 29.96 -0.43 1.75
CA TRP A 69 30.43 0.33 2.92
C TRP A 69 29.93 1.79 2.94
N LEU A 70 29.46 2.32 1.81
CA LEU A 70 28.84 3.65 1.73
C LEU A 70 27.35 3.64 2.07
N ARG A 71 26.73 2.47 2.28
CA ARG A 71 25.29 2.34 2.54
C ARG A 71 24.83 3.15 3.74
N GLY A 72 25.60 3.18 4.83
CA GLY A 72 25.25 3.93 6.03
C GLY A 72 25.24 5.45 5.87
N LEU A 73 25.87 5.98 4.81
CA LEU A 73 25.94 7.42 4.56
C LEU A 73 24.70 7.96 3.83
N ASP A 74 23.94 7.10 3.14
CA ASP A 74 22.79 7.48 2.31
C ASP A 74 23.08 8.68 1.39
N LEU A 75 24.21 8.64 0.67
CA LEU A 75 24.72 9.75 -0.15
C LEU A 75 23.69 10.30 -1.15
N ASP A 76 22.84 9.42 -1.67
CA ASP A 76 21.81 9.75 -2.67
C ASP A 76 20.46 10.15 -2.00
N GLY A 77 20.35 10.00 -0.68
CA GLY A 77 19.13 10.21 0.11
C GLY A 77 18.01 9.21 -0.19
N HIS A 78 18.33 8.11 -0.91
CA HIS A 78 17.35 7.13 -1.36
C HIS A 78 16.78 6.35 -0.19
N GLN A 79 17.61 5.95 0.78
CA GLN A 79 17.15 5.18 1.93
C GLN A 79 16.18 6.01 2.76
N LYS A 80 16.48 7.28 3.02
CA LYS A 80 15.57 8.18 3.72
C LYS A 80 14.24 8.33 2.98
N ARG A 81 14.26 8.63 1.68
CA ARG A 81 13.03 8.83 0.90
C ARG A 81 12.16 7.58 0.81
N VAL A 82 12.76 6.39 0.68
CA VAL A 82 12.02 5.12 0.71
C VAL A 82 11.43 4.89 2.10
N ARG A 83 12.17 5.19 3.18
CA ARG A 83 11.66 5.07 4.55
C ARG A 83 10.45 5.97 4.77
N ASP A 84 10.55 7.25 4.43
CA ASP A 84 9.45 8.22 4.58
C ASP A 84 8.21 7.75 3.77
N ALA A 85 8.40 7.23 2.56
CA ALA A 85 7.31 6.70 1.74
C ALA A 85 6.69 5.41 2.33
N VAL A 86 7.50 4.52 2.90
CA VAL A 86 7.02 3.33 3.60
C VAL A 86 6.21 3.71 4.85
N GLU A 87 6.65 4.71 5.60
CA GLU A 87 5.92 5.22 6.77
C GLU A 87 4.52 5.71 6.37
N VAL A 88 4.40 6.44 5.24
CA VAL A 88 3.11 6.86 4.71
C VAL A 88 2.24 5.67 4.26
N VAL A 89 2.82 4.68 3.57
CA VAL A 89 2.05 3.48 3.18
C VAL A 89 1.55 2.72 4.40
N ASN A 90 2.39 2.54 5.42
CA ASN A 90 2.05 1.84 6.66
C ASN A 90 1.01 2.59 7.47
N LYS A 91 1.04 3.93 7.50
CA LYS A 91 -0.01 4.77 8.11
C LYS A 91 -1.41 4.36 7.63
N TYR A 92 -1.57 3.97 6.37
CA TYR A 92 -2.86 3.54 5.81
C TYR A 92 -3.11 2.04 5.93
N HIS A 93 -2.08 1.21 5.83
CA HIS A 93 -2.24 -0.25 5.87
C HIS A 93 -2.37 -0.80 7.30
N ASP A 94 -1.55 -0.32 8.24
CA ASP A 94 -1.47 -0.89 9.59
C ASP A 94 -2.80 -0.90 10.34
N PRO A 95 -3.65 0.15 10.31
CA PRO A 95 -4.96 0.09 10.95
C PRO A 95 -5.84 -1.02 10.39
N ILE A 96 -5.85 -1.22 9.06
CA ILE A 96 -6.63 -2.27 8.39
C ILE A 96 -6.10 -3.65 8.76
N LEU A 97 -4.77 -3.82 8.74
CA LEU A 97 -4.12 -5.08 9.12
C LEU A 97 -4.44 -5.44 10.56
N ASN A 98 -4.24 -4.51 11.49
CA ASN A 98 -4.45 -4.73 12.92
C ASN A 98 -5.91 -5.05 13.25
N ASP A 99 -6.86 -4.29 12.68
CA ASP A 99 -8.29 -4.55 12.86
C ASP A 99 -8.67 -5.92 12.30
N ARG A 100 -8.24 -6.26 11.08
CA ARG A 100 -8.59 -7.56 10.47
C ARG A 100 -7.98 -8.74 11.23
N ILE A 101 -6.72 -8.63 11.67
CA ILE A 101 -6.08 -9.65 12.52
C ILE A 101 -6.85 -9.83 13.83
N LEU A 102 -7.34 -8.76 14.44
CA LEU A 102 -8.14 -8.82 15.66
C LEU A 102 -9.50 -9.50 15.40
N GLN A 103 -10.21 -9.14 14.33
CA GLN A 103 -11.48 -9.77 13.95
C GLN A 103 -11.34 -11.29 13.75
N TRP A 104 -10.27 -11.74 13.08
CA TRP A 104 -9.96 -13.16 12.95
C TRP A 104 -9.69 -13.79 14.32
N ARG A 105 -8.85 -13.16 15.16
CA ARG A 105 -8.50 -13.69 16.48
C ARG A 105 -9.73 -13.89 17.37
N GLU A 106 -10.66 -12.94 17.34
CA GLU A 106 -11.89 -12.95 18.12
C GLU A 106 -13.00 -13.83 17.51
N GLY A 107 -12.77 -14.43 16.33
CA GLY A 107 -13.77 -15.23 15.63
C GLY A 107 -14.91 -14.42 15.02
N LYS A 108 -14.78 -13.09 14.95
CA LYS A 108 -15.74 -12.19 14.28
C LYS A 108 -15.68 -12.30 12.76
N LYS A 109 -14.53 -12.75 12.22
CA LYS A 109 -14.33 -13.02 10.79
C LYS A 109 -14.22 -14.53 10.56
N THR A 110 -15.07 -15.06 9.68
CA THR A 110 -15.13 -16.49 9.35
C THR A 110 -14.97 -16.78 7.86
N GLU A 111 -15.16 -15.77 7.01
CA GLU A 111 -15.12 -15.87 5.55
C GLU A 111 -13.90 -15.14 4.98
N LEU A 112 -13.40 -15.64 3.85
CA LEU A 112 -12.29 -15.04 3.11
C LEU A 112 -12.85 -14.05 2.09
N GLU A 113 -12.65 -12.75 2.29
CA GLU A 113 -13.18 -11.73 1.38
C GLU A 113 -12.11 -11.15 0.45
N ASP A 114 -10.87 -11.07 0.91
CA ASP A 114 -9.77 -10.43 0.20
C ASP A 114 -8.44 -11.19 0.41
N VAL A 115 -7.38 -10.73 -0.27
CA VAL A 115 -6.06 -11.34 -0.14
C VAL A 115 -5.54 -11.28 1.29
N LEU A 116 -5.85 -10.22 2.05
CA LEU A 116 -5.44 -10.12 3.45
C LEU A 116 -6.06 -11.24 4.31
N ASP A 117 -7.34 -11.53 4.15
CA ASP A 117 -8.00 -12.64 4.84
C ASP A 117 -7.37 -14.00 4.50
N ILE A 118 -7.03 -14.21 3.22
CA ILE A 118 -6.31 -15.42 2.78
C ILE A 118 -4.97 -15.52 3.52
N LEU A 119 -4.18 -14.45 3.57
CA LEU A 119 -2.87 -14.45 4.24
C LEU A 119 -3.00 -14.70 5.75
N ILE A 120 -3.97 -14.07 6.42
CA ILE A 120 -4.21 -14.27 7.85
C ILE A 120 -4.65 -15.71 8.14
N SER A 121 -5.58 -16.26 7.36
CA SER A 121 -6.05 -17.64 7.54
C SER A 121 -4.91 -18.65 7.37
N LEU A 122 -4.09 -18.53 6.31
CA LEU A 122 -2.92 -19.36 6.07
C LEU A 122 -1.90 -19.28 7.21
N GLN A 123 -1.62 -18.08 7.72
CA GLN A 123 -0.72 -17.91 8.87
C GLN A 123 -1.26 -18.63 10.12
N ARG A 124 -2.57 -18.63 10.35
CA ARG A 124 -3.18 -19.33 11.49
C ARG A 124 -3.14 -20.84 11.32
N PHE A 125 -3.41 -21.37 10.12
CA PHE A 125 -3.28 -22.80 9.86
C PHE A 125 -1.86 -23.31 10.14
N GLN A 126 -0.82 -22.56 9.73
CA GLN A 126 0.56 -22.92 10.03
C GLN A 126 0.90 -22.89 11.54
N ARG A 127 0.18 -22.09 12.33
CA ARG A 127 0.41 -21.94 13.78
C ARG A 127 -0.42 -22.91 14.63
N GLN A 128 -1.43 -23.57 14.07
CA GLN A 128 -2.13 -24.64 14.76
C GLN A 128 -1.25 -25.90 14.72
N PRO A 129 -0.92 -26.51 15.88
CA PRO A 129 -0.15 -27.75 15.87
C PRO A 129 -0.95 -28.79 15.09
N THR A 130 -0.30 -29.42 14.11
CA THR A 130 -0.86 -30.56 13.40
C THR A 130 -1.15 -31.63 14.45
N VAL A 131 -2.42 -31.81 14.78
CA VAL A 131 -2.84 -32.95 15.62
C VAL A 131 -2.78 -34.16 14.69
N VAL A 132 -1.61 -34.81 14.67
CA VAL A 132 -1.41 -36.13 14.05
C VAL A 132 -1.44 -37.16 15.14
#